data_AF-C0XHW1-F1
#
_entry.id   AF-C0XHW1-F1
#
_cell.length_a   1.000
_cell.length_b   1.000
_cell.length_c   1.000
_cell.angle_alpha   90.00
_cell.angle_beta   90.00
_cell.angle_gamma   90.00
#
_symmetry.space_group_name_H-M   'P 1'
#
loop_
_entity.id
_entity.type
_entity.pdbx_description
1 polymer ?
#
loop_
_entity_poly.entity_id
_entity_poly.type
_entity_poly.pdbx_seq_one_letter_code
_entity_poly.pdbx_strand_id
1 'polypeptide(L)'
;MNSKTNVLGIDSVLDLTKAAVVAALYIALTMVFAAVSYGPIQFRFSEGLNNLVPFNKHYIVAITLACFITNIMSPNGAIDMVVGTAETLINLVTIYLVTKHMKSVVSKLIASVLIGTFYMFIIGFEIAIIGHSAFWPTFWSTYLTACIGEFVTMTIGAIVIYLINLRYNLSD
;
A
#
# COMPACT_ATOMS: atom_id res chain seq x y z
N MET A 1 7.01 6.47 -33.34
CA MET A 1 7.40 5.40 -32.40
C MET A 1 6.20 5.07 -31.54
N ASN A 2 5.55 3.95 -31.81
CA ASN A 2 4.35 3.52 -31.11
C ASN A 2 4.81 2.80 -29.83
N SER A 3 4.94 3.55 -28.72
CA SER A 3 5.16 2.93 -27.41
C SER A 3 3.90 2.16 -27.07
N LYS A 4 3.93 0.84 -27.27
CA LYS A 4 2.95 -0.06 -26.69
C LYS A 4 3.12 0.12 -25.18
N THR A 5 2.25 0.91 -24.57
CA THR A 5 2.25 1.09 -23.12
C THR A 5 2.21 -0.30 -22.50
N ASN A 6 3.29 -0.66 -21.81
CA ASN A 6 3.38 -1.93 -21.14
C ASN A 6 2.18 -2.04 -20.19
N VAL A 7 1.65 -3.25 -20.02
CA VAL A 7 0.51 -3.51 -19.11
C VAL A 7 0.80 -2.87 -17.75
N LEU A 8 2.06 -2.92 -17.32
CA LEU A 8 2.59 -2.40 -16.06
C LEU A 8 2.98 -0.90 -16.06
N GLY A 9 3.04 -0.23 -17.22
CA GLY A 9 3.39 1.20 -17.31
C GLY A 9 4.86 1.55 -17.10
N ILE A 10 5.74 0.57 -17.29
CA ILE A 10 7.20 0.76 -17.29
C ILE A 10 7.64 0.71 -18.75
N ASP A 11 7.85 1.88 -19.34
CA ASP A 11 8.20 2.04 -20.75
C ASP A 11 9.61 2.63 -20.95
N SER A 12 10.22 3.18 -19.88
CA SER A 12 11.54 3.80 -19.91
C SER A 12 12.44 3.42 -18.73
N VAL A 13 13.75 3.64 -18.87
CA VAL A 13 14.73 3.49 -17.77
C VAL A 13 14.41 4.43 -16.61
N LEU A 14 13.83 5.61 -16.90
CA LEU A 14 13.42 6.56 -15.87
C LEU A 14 12.27 6.01 -15.03
N ASP A 15 11.26 5.39 -15.66
CA ASP A 15 10.13 4.78 -14.93
C ASP A 15 10.58 3.62 -14.06
N LEU A 16 11.47 2.78 -14.59
CA LEU A 16 12.09 1.70 -13.83
C LEU A 16 12.87 2.23 -12.62
N THR A 17 13.61 3.33 -12.80
CA THR A 17 14.38 3.96 -11.71
C THR A 17 13.44 4.54 -10.64
N LYS A 18 12.37 5.24 -11.02
CA LYS A 18 11.37 5.76 -10.08
C LYS A 18 10.70 4.63 -9.29
N ALA A 19 10.28 3.56 -9.98
CA ALA A 19 9.70 2.38 -9.36
C ALA A 19 10.67 1.72 -8.36
N ALA A 20 11.93 1.54 -8.74
CA ALA A 20 12.95 0.96 -7.87
C ALA A 20 13.23 1.82 -6.62
N VAL A 21 13.28 3.15 -6.76
CA VAL A 21 13.45 4.07 -5.63
C VAL A 21 12.26 3.99 -4.67
N VAL A 22 11.02 3.98 -5.19
CA VAL A 22 9.82 3.84 -4.35
C VAL A 22 9.79 2.48 -3.64
N ALA A 23 10.14 1.40 -4.32
CA ALA A 23 10.24 0.07 -3.70
C ALA A 23 11.30 0.04 -2.59
N ALA A 24 12.49 0.62 -2.83
CA ALA A 24 13.55 0.72 -1.83
C ALA A 24 13.13 1.57 -0.61
N LEU A 25 12.43 2.69 -0.83
CA LEU A 25 11.87 3.51 0.23
C LEU A 25 10.82 2.77 1.04
N TYR A 26 9.92 2.02 0.39
CA TYR A 26 8.94 1.19 1.06
C TYR A 26 9.65 0.20 1.99
N ILE A 27 10.61 -0.58 1.47
CA ILE A 27 11.36 -1.58 2.25
C ILE A 27 12.08 -0.90 3.42
N ALA A 28 12.78 0.20 3.17
CA ALA A 28 13.52 0.91 4.21
C ALA A 28 12.60 1.40 5.34
N LEU A 29 11.43 1.97 5.01
CA LEU A 29 10.46 2.43 6.00
C LEU A 29 9.91 1.25 6.82
N THR A 30 9.51 0.16 6.18
CA THR A 30 8.99 -1.02 6.89
C THR A 30 10.05 -1.62 7.81
N MET A 31 11.29 -1.70 7.36
CA MET A 31 12.37 -2.33 8.14
C MET A 31 12.86 -1.45 9.29
N VAL A 32 12.98 -0.13 9.09
CA VAL A 32 13.36 0.81 10.17
C VAL A 32 12.30 0.85 11.26
N PHE A 33 11.02 0.77 10.88
CA PHE A 33 9.89 0.80 11.80
C PHE A 33 9.29 -0.58 12.09
N ALA A 34 10.06 -1.67 11.89
CA ALA A 34 9.55 -3.04 11.96
C ALA A 34 8.78 -3.35 13.26
N ALA A 35 9.28 -2.88 14.41
CA ALA A 35 8.61 -3.06 15.70
C ALA A 35 7.20 -2.45 15.78
N VAL A 36 6.96 -1.37 15.02
CA VAL A 36 5.66 -0.70 14.96
C VAL A 36 4.83 -1.24 13.79
N SER A 37 5.48 -1.59 12.67
CA SER A 37 4.87 -2.12 11.45
C SER A 37 4.28 -3.52 11.61
N TYR A 38 4.85 -4.36 12.48
CA TYR A 38 4.32 -5.69 12.83
C TYR A 38 3.73 -5.73 14.26
N GLY A 39 3.53 -4.57 14.88
CA GLY A 39 2.92 -4.45 16.21
C GLY A 39 1.39 -4.58 16.18
N PRO A 40 0.71 -4.48 17.33
CA PRO A 40 -0.74 -4.69 17.43
C PRO A 40 -1.61 -3.77 16.56
N ILE A 41 -1.20 -2.52 16.35
CA ILE A 41 -1.91 -1.55 15.50
C ILE A 41 -1.40 -1.58 14.05
N GLN A 42 -0.24 -2.22 13.81
CA GLN A 42 0.37 -2.39 12.48
C GLN A 42 0.57 -1.06 11.73
N PHE A 43 1.24 -0.06 12.35
CA PHE A 43 1.56 1.18 11.63
C PHE A 43 2.66 0.93 10.59
N ARG A 44 2.25 0.66 9.35
CA ARG A 44 3.15 0.59 8.19
C ARG A 44 3.18 1.93 7.47
N PHE A 45 4.12 2.80 7.87
CA PHE A 45 4.34 4.08 7.18
C PHE A 45 4.65 3.91 5.68
N SER A 46 5.18 2.75 5.30
CA SER A 46 5.43 2.34 3.92
C SER A 46 4.15 2.31 3.07
N GLU A 47 2.99 1.93 3.64
CA GLU A 47 1.70 1.94 2.94
C GLU A 47 1.27 3.34 2.52
N GLY A 48 1.78 4.39 3.19
CA GLY A 48 1.56 5.77 2.76
C GLY A 48 1.98 6.05 1.31
N LEU A 49 2.93 5.27 0.76
CA LEU A 49 3.38 5.32 -0.63
C LEU A 49 2.31 4.83 -1.63
N ASN A 50 1.29 4.10 -1.19
CA ASN A 50 0.15 3.66 -2.01
C ASN A 50 -0.56 4.84 -2.69
N ASN A 51 -0.53 6.00 -2.04
CA ASN A 51 -1.06 7.26 -2.57
C ASN A 51 -0.32 7.78 -3.82
N LEU A 52 0.79 7.16 -4.25
CA LEU A 52 1.45 7.44 -5.53
C LEU A 52 0.77 6.75 -6.72
N VAL A 53 0.06 5.64 -6.48
CA VAL A 53 -0.61 4.85 -7.53
C VAL A 53 -1.66 5.63 -8.33
N PRO A 54 -2.46 6.56 -7.74
CA PRO A 54 -3.39 7.40 -8.50
C PRO A 54 -2.76 8.30 -9.57
N PHE A 55 -1.43 8.48 -9.52
CA PHE A 55 -0.65 9.29 -10.45
C PHE A 55 0.07 8.42 -11.48
N ASN A 56 0.60 7.26 -11.07
CA ASN A 56 1.23 6.34 -12.02
C ASN A 56 1.06 4.86 -11.65
N LYS A 57 0.63 4.05 -12.63
CA LYS A 57 0.35 2.62 -12.46
C LYS A 57 1.59 1.76 -12.24
N HIS A 58 2.80 2.22 -12.59
CA HIS A 58 4.00 1.42 -12.34
C HIS A 58 4.30 1.25 -10.84
N TYR A 59 3.77 2.14 -9.99
CA TYR A 59 3.91 2.00 -8.54
C TYR A 59 3.13 0.83 -7.97
N ILE A 60 2.12 0.29 -8.69
CA ILE A 60 1.44 -0.95 -8.31
C ILE A 60 2.47 -2.08 -8.19
N VAL A 61 3.28 -2.28 -9.24
CA VAL A 61 4.29 -3.34 -9.26
C VAL A 61 5.39 -3.08 -8.24
N ALA A 62 5.86 -1.83 -8.14
CA ALA A 62 6.91 -1.44 -7.22
C ALA A 62 6.55 -1.75 -5.76
N ILE A 63 5.37 -1.32 -5.33
CA ILE A 63 4.93 -1.45 -3.94
C ILE A 63 4.54 -2.90 -3.64
N THR A 64 3.85 -3.60 -4.54
CA THR A 64 3.55 -5.03 -4.34
C THR A 64 4.81 -5.87 -4.18
N LEU A 65 5.86 -5.63 -4.99
CA LEU A 65 7.14 -6.33 -4.84
C LEU A 65 7.85 -5.97 -3.54
N ALA A 66 7.80 -4.70 -3.13
CA ALA A 66 8.37 -4.27 -1.88
C ALA A 66 7.67 -4.91 -0.67
N CYS A 67 6.34 -4.95 -0.67
CA CYS A 67 5.52 -5.63 0.34
C CYS A 67 5.86 -7.12 0.43
N PHE A 68 5.99 -7.80 -0.72
CA PHE A 68 6.43 -9.19 -0.75
C PHE A 68 7.79 -9.38 -0.07
N ILE A 69 8.77 -8.53 -0.41
CA ILE A 69 10.12 -8.61 0.16
C ILE A 69 10.11 -8.35 1.67
N THR A 70 9.36 -7.34 2.15
CA THR A 70 9.28 -7.04 3.58
C THR A 70 8.57 -8.14 4.34
N ASN A 71 7.53 -8.75 3.77
CA ASN A 71 6.76 -9.78 4.46
C ASN A 71 7.49 -11.13 4.53
N ILE A 72 8.58 -11.36 3.76
CA ILE A 72 9.51 -12.47 4.02
C ILE A 72 10.06 -12.40 5.46
N MET A 73 10.22 -11.19 5.99
CA MET A 73 10.74 -10.94 7.33
C MET A 73 9.62 -10.79 8.37
N SER A 74 8.36 -11.04 7.99
CA SER A 74 7.22 -10.91 8.89
C SER A 74 7.21 -11.98 9.98
N PRO A 75 6.89 -11.62 11.23
CA PRO A 75 6.68 -12.58 12.32
C PRO A 75 5.55 -13.59 12.04
N ASN A 76 4.59 -13.23 11.19
CA ASN A 76 3.43 -14.06 10.84
C ASN A 76 3.76 -15.17 9.83
N GLY A 77 5.02 -15.23 9.36
CA GLY A 77 5.53 -16.29 8.51
C GLY A 77 5.07 -16.19 7.04
N ALA A 78 5.15 -17.33 6.34
CA ALA A 78 4.92 -17.37 4.88
C ALA A 78 3.47 -17.06 4.46
N ILE A 79 2.50 -17.14 5.39
CA ILE A 79 1.09 -16.83 5.09
C ILE A 79 0.93 -15.32 4.87
N ASP A 80 1.46 -14.48 5.76
CA ASP A 80 1.44 -13.01 5.62
C ASP A 80 2.21 -12.52 4.39
N MET A 81 3.25 -13.26 3.99
CA MET A 81 3.94 -13.00 2.72
C MET A 81 3.00 -13.16 1.52
N VAL A 82 2.18 -14.21 1.47
CA VAL A 82 1.27 -14.42 0.34
C VAL A 82 0.02 -13.57 0.46
N VAL A 83 -0.63 -13.58 1.62
CA VAL A 83 -1.91 -12.91 1.86
C VAL A 83 -1.72 -11.40 1.92
N GLY A 84 -0.70 -10.90 2.62
CA GLY A 84 -0.38 -9.48 2.66
C GLY A 84 0.00 -8.93 1.28
N THR A 85 0.81 -9.65 0.50
CA THR A 85 1.14 -9.22 -0.87
C THR A 85 -0.09 -9.22 -1.78
N ALA A 86 -0.95 -10.22 -1.65
CA ALA A 86 -2.19 -10.31 -2.43
C ALA A 86 -3.18 -9.20 -2.05
N GLU A 87 -3.32 -8.91 -0.76
CA GLU A 87 -4.08 -7.77 -0.25
C GLU A 87 -3.59 -6.47 -0.87
N THR A 88 -2.28 -6.21 -0.78
CA THR A 88 -1.69 -4.97 -1.32
C THR A 88 -1.92 -4.87 -2.83
N LEU A 89 -1.74 -5.95 -3.58
CA LEU A 89 -1.99 -5.94 -5.01
C LEU A 89 -3.46 -5.61 -5.34
N ILE A 90 -4.41 -6.26 -4.66
CA ILE A 90 -5.85 -6.02 -4.87
C ILE A 90 -6.19 -4.58 -4.49
N ASN A 91 -5.70 -4.10 -3.35
CA ASN A 91 -5.90 -2.75 -2.86
C ASN A 91 -5.40 -1.71 -3.89
N LEU A 92 -4.13 -1.82 -4.32
CA LEU A 92 -3.53 -0.89 -5.27
C LEU A 92 -4.22 -0.89 -6.64
N VAL A 93 -4.63 -2.06 -7.14
CA VAL A 93 -5.42 -2.16 -8.38
C VAL A 93 -6.77 -1.46 -8.21
N THR A 94 -7.46 -1.67 -7.09
CA THR A 94 -8.74 -1.00 -6.81
C THR A 94 -8.57 0.51 -6.71
N ILE A 95 -7.54 0.99 -5.99
CA ILE A 95 -7.19 2.42 -5.90
C ILE A 95 -7.00 2.98 -7.33
N TYR A 96 -6.19 2.33 -8.16
CA TYR A 96 -5.96 2.79 -9.53
C TYR A 96 -7.26 2.84 -10.35
N LEU A 97 -8.08 1.79 -10.30
CA LEU A 97 -9.30 1.69 -11.09
C LEU A 97 -10.38 2.69 -10.67
N VAL A 98 -10.47 3.03 -9.38
CA VAL A 98 -11.39 4.04 -8.86
C VAL A 98 -10.88 5.45 -9.16
N THR A 99 -9.58 5.69 -9.00
CA THR A 99 -9.00 7.05 -9.09
C THR A 99 -8.66 7.50 -10.51
N LYS A 100 -8.53 6.58 -11.49
CA LYS A 100 -8.16 6.92 -12.88
C LYS A 100 -9.10 7.92 -13.58
N HIS A 101 -10.36 8.01 -13.13
CA HIS A 101 -11.36 8.93 -13.70
C HIS A 101 -11.58 10.19 -12.84
N MET A 102 -10.91 10.29 -11.70
CA MET A 102 -11.02 11.44 -10.80
C MET A 102 -10.07 12.55 -11.25
N LYS A 103 -10.57 13.79 -11.31
CA LYS A 103 -9.76 14.97 -11.69
C LYS A 103 -9.09 15.66 -10.51
N SER A 104 -9.74 15.64 -9.34
CA SER A 104 -9.22 16.31 -8.14
C SER A 104 -8.18 15.43 -7.44
N VAL A 105 -6.98 15.98 -7.24
CA VAL A 105 -5.89 15.35 -6.48
C VAL A 105 -6.36 14.99 -5.07
N VAL A 106 -7.08 15.89 -4.40
CA VAL A 106 -7.61 15.66 -3.05
C VAL A 106 -8.58 14.48 -3.04
N SER A 107 -9.45 14.37 -4.06
CA SER A 107 -10.39 13.26 -4.16
C SER A 107 -9.68 11.93 -4.43
N LYS A 108 -8.62 11.91 -5.25
CA LYS A 108 -7.79 10.72 -5.48
C LYS A 108 -7.15 10.22 -4.19
N LEU A 109 -6.61 11.13 -3.38
CA LEU A 109 -5.97 10.81 -2.11
C LEU A 109 -6.97 10.31 -1.07
N ILE A 110 -8.10 11.00 -0.89
CA ILE A 110 -9.17 10.54 0.02
C ILE A 110 -9.66 9.14 -0.38
N ALA A 111 -9.90 8.90 -1.67
CA ALA A 111 -10.30 7.58 -2.15
C ALA A 111 -9.23 6.53 -1.83
N SER A 112 -7.95 6.85 -2.01
CA SER A 112 -6.84 5.94 -1.68
C SER A 112 -6.83 5.57 -0.20
N VAL A 113 -6.96 6.55 0.70
CA VAL A 113 -7.01 6.30 2.16
C VAL A 113 -8.19 5.40 2.53
N LEU A 114 -9.39 5.70 2.01
CA LEU A 114 -10.60 4.94 2.35
C LEU A 114 -10.55 3.51 1.82
N ILE A 115 -10.07 3.33 0.58
CA ILE A 115 -9.92 2.01 -0.04
C ILE A 115 -8.87 1.18 0.71
N GLY A 116 -7.70 1.75 1.00
CA GLY A 116 -6.64 1.07 1.75
C GLY A 116 -7.11 0.65 3.15
N THR A 117 -7.74 1.57 3.88
CA THR A 117 -8.32 1.27 5.20
C THR A 117 -9.36 0.15 5.12
N PHE A 118 -10.21 0.15 4.08
CA PHE A 118 -11.22 -0.89 3.91
C PHE A 118 -10.57 -2.27 3.73
N TYR A 119 -9.55 -2.41 2.87
CA TYR A 119 -8.94 -3.70 2.56
C TYR A 119 -8.21 -4.41 3.72
N MET A 120 -7.99 -3.70 4.84
CA MET A 120 -7.51 -4.31 6.09
C MET A 120 -8.39 -5.46 6.59
N PHE A 121 -9.62 -5.61 6.10
CA PHE A 121 -10.46 -6.78 6.39
C PHE A 121 -9.78 -8.09 5.98
N ILE A 122 -8.96 -8.10 4.91
CA ILE A 122 -8.24 -9.30 4.44
C ILE A 122 -7.22 -9.74 5.49
N ILE A 123 -6.43 -8.80 6.03
CA ILE A 123 -5.48 -9.06 7.12
C ILE A 123 -6.21 -9.48 8.40
N GLY A 124 -7.36 -8.84 8.69
CA GLY A 124 -8.22 -9.25 9.80
C GLY A 124 -8.66 -10.71 9.69
N PHE A 125 -9.05 -11.17 8.49
CA PHE A 125 -9.39 -12.58 8.24
C PHE A 125 -8.18 -13.50 8.38
N GLU A 126 -7.04 -13.11 7.84
CA GLU A 126 -5.80 -13.88 7.95
C GLU A 126 -5.48 -14.20 9.42
N ILE A 127 -5.36 -13.17 10.26
CA ILE A 127 -5.01 -13.34 11.67
C ILE A 127 -6.11 -14.09 12.43
N ALA A 128 -7.39 -13.94 12.06
CA ALA A 128 -8.46 -14.71 12.67
C ALA A 128 -8.43 -16.21 12.33
N ILE A 129 -7.92 -16.59 11.15
CA ILE A 129 -7.77 -17.99 10.74
C ILE A 129 -6.53 -18.62 11.37
N ILE A 130 -5.41 -17.87 11.40
CA ILE A 130 -4.14 -18.37 11.94
C ILE A 130 -4.15 -18.33 13.48
N GLY A 131 -4.78 -17.32 14.06
CA GLY A 131 -4.91 -17.16 15.50
C GLY A 131 -5.68 -18.34 16.08
N HIS A 132 -5.03 -19.15 16.93
CA HIS A 132 -5.63 -20.30 17.61
C HIS A 132 -6.70 -19.95 18.67
N SER A 133 -7.25 -18.74 18.60
CA SER A 133 -8.27 -18.17 19.48
C SER A 133 -9.64 -18.13 18.79
N ALA A 134 -10.64 -17.54 19.47
CA ALA A 134 -11.97 -17.38 18.88
C ALA A 134 -11.91 -16.49 17.62
N PHE A 135 -12.42 -17.02 16.51
CA PHE A 135 -12.36 -16.38 15.18
C PHE A 135 -12.94 -14.96 15.17
N TRP A 136 -14.24 -14.80 15.51
CA TRP A 136 -14.91 -13.50 15.39
C TRP A 136 -14.33 -12.39 16.29
N PRO A 137 -14.02 -12.65 17.57
CA PRO A 137 -13.34 -11.65 18.40
C PRO A 137 -11.96 -11.25 17.85
N THR A 138 -11.17 -12.23 17.37
CA THR A 138 -9.83 -12.00 16.81
C THR A 138 -9.91 -11.20 15.51
N PHE A 139 -10.89 -11.52 14.66
CA PHE A 139 -11.16 -10.77 13.44
C PHE A 139 -11.47 -9.30 13.74
N TRP A 140 -12.48 -9.03 14.58
CA TRP A 140 -12.90 -7.67 14.85
C TRP A 140 -11.83 -6.84 15.56
N SER A 141 -11.08 -7.44 16.50
CA SER A 141 -10.00 -6.72 17.17
C SER A 141 -8.86 -6.37 16.21
N THR A 142 -8.43 -7.33 15.40
CA THR A 142 -7.36 -7.12 14.41
C THR A 142 -7.80 -6.15 13.33
N TYR A 143 -8.99 -6.33 12.76
CA TYR A 143 -9.50 -5.47 11.70
C TYR A 143 -9.62 -4.03 12.19
N LEU A 144 -10.20 -3.78 13.36
CA LEU A 144 -10.37 -2.42 13.86
C LEU A 144 -9.03 -1.75 14.19
N THR A 145 -8.08 -2.49 14.77
CA THR A 145 -6.75 -1.94 15.08
C THR A 145 -5.92 -1.70 13.82
N ALA A 146 -5.92 -2.63 12.86
CA ALA A 146 -5.27 -2.46 11.56
C ALA A 146 -5.89 -1.30 10.76
N CYS A 147 -7.22 -1.15 10.77
CA CYS A 147 -7.90 0.01 10.17
C CYS A 147 -7.39 1.33 10.75
N ILE A 148 -7.17 1.42 12.06
CA ILE A 148 -6.61 2.63 12.68
C ILE A 148 -5.19 2.87 12.18
N GLY A 149 -4.35 1.83 12.16
CA GLY A 149 -2.97 1.92 11.69
C GLY A 149 -2.87 2.36 10.22
N GLU A 150 -3.64 1.70 9.35
CA GLU A 150 -3.71 1.99 7.92
C GLU A 150 -4.26 3.40 7.68
N PHE A 151 -5.39 3.76 8.30
CA PHE A 151 -5.98 5.08 8.12
C PHE A 151 -5.00 6.19 8.47
N VAL A 152 -4.29 6.07 9.59
CA VAL A 152 -3.30 7.06 10.03
C VAL A 152 -2.12 7.13 9.05
N THR A 153 -1.52 5.99 8.71
CA THR A 153 -0.34 5.93 7.83
C THR A 153 -0.66 6.40 6.41
N MET A 154 -1.78 5.97 5.84
CA MET A 154 -2.28 6.41 4.55
C MET A 154 -2.62 7.90 4.54
N THR A 155 -3.21 8.43 5.62
CA THR A 155 -3.51 9.87 5.73
C THR A 155 -2.22 10.70 5.77
N ILE A 156 -1.22 10.27 6.54
CA ILE A 156 0.09 10.93 6.58
C ILE A 156 0.74 10.89 5.19
N GLY A 157 0.73 9.73 4.54
CA GLY A 157 1.24 9.57 3.17
C GLY A 157 0.53 10.48 2.17
N ALA A 158 -0.81 10.57 2.25
CA ALA A 158 -1.61 11.45 1.43
C ALA A 158 -1.24 12.92 1.61
N ILE A 159 -1.04 13.39 2.84
CA ILE A 159 -0.59 14.77 3.12
C ILE A 159 0.79 15.01 2.48
N VAL A 160 1.74 14.10 2.69
CA VAL A 160 3.09 14.21 2.12
C VAL A 160 3.04 14.30 0.59
N ILE A 161 2.29 13.41 -0.05
CA ILE A 161 2.17 13.37 -1.52
C ILE A 161 1.41 14.59 -2.05
N TYR A 162 0.41 15.09 -1.33
CA TYR A 162 -0.25 16.34 -1.67
C TYR A 162 0.74 17.53 -1.66
N LEU A 163 1.57 17.64 -0.61
CA LEU A 163 2.59 18.69 -0.52
C LEU A 163 3.64 18.58 -1.64
N ILE A 164 4.04 17.37 -2.02
CA ILE A 164 4.94 17.13 -3.15
C ILE A 164 4.26 17.55 -4.47
N ASN A 165 2.98 17.21 -4.64
CA ASN A 165 2.22 17.58 -5.84
C ASN A 165 2.12 19.09 -6.04
N LEU A 166 2.01 19.87 -4.95
CA LEU A 166 2.03 21.34 -5.02
C LEU A 166 3.34 21.91 -5.58
N ARG A 167 4.44 21.15 -5.56
CA ARG A 167 5.77 21.58 -6.02
C ARG A 167 6.15 21.03 -7.38
N TYR A 168 5.82 19.77 -7.67
CA TYR A 168 6.36 19.04 -8.81
C TYR A 168 5.32 18.54 -9.83
N ASN A 169 4.03 18.91 -9.66
CA ASN A 169 2.88 18.42 -10.44
C ASN A 169 3.01 16.94 -10.86
N LEU A 170 2.59 16.04 -9.98
CA LEU A 170 2.67 14.59 -10.22
C LEU A 170 1.63 14.09 -11.24
N SER A 171 0.75 14.98 -11.75
CA SER A 171 -0.35 14.63 -12.64
C SER A 171 -0.04 14.78 -14.14
N ASP A 172 1.16 15.28 -14.47
CA ASP A 172 1.69 15.41 -15.84
C ASP A 172 2.61 14.23 -16.20
#